data_AF-A0A1E8CJ26-F1
#
_entry.id   AF-A0A1E8CJ26-F1
#
_cell.length_a   1.000
_cell.length_b   1.000
_cell.length_c   1.000
_cell.angle_alpha   90.00
_cell.angle_beta   90.00
_cell.angle_gamma   90.00
#
_symmetry.space_group_name_H-M   'P 1'
#
loop_
_entity.id
_entity.type
_entity.pdbx_description
1 polymer ?
#
loop_
_entity_poly.entity_id
_entity_poly.type
_entity_poly.pdbx_seq_one_letter_code
_entity_poly.pdbx_strand_id
1 'polypeptide(L)' 'MQKIMGIVFLVLSAICVIAAVLTAINLGFIMTRPDSISVANAFVGQFVVIVGALVLGRILYRAGRGRLGGSTGGSDN' A
#
# COMPACT_ATOMS: atom_id res chain seq x y z
N MET A 1 5.44 23.86 1.03
CA MET A 1 4.41 22.92 0.54
C MET A 1 4.95 21.51 0.23
N GLN A 2 6.16 21.37 -0.34
CA GLN A 2 6.70 20.05 -0.73
C GLN A 2 6.90 19.05 0.44
N LYS A 3 7.32 19.52 1.63
CA LYS A 3 7.43 18.68 2.84
C LYS A 3 6.10 18.10 3.30
N ILE A 4 5.04 18.92 3.35
CA ILE A 4 3.67 18.50 3.69
C ILE A 4 3.19 17.45 2.70
N MET A 5 3.42 17.69 1.40
CA MET A 5 3.07 16.72 0.37
C MET A 5 3.85 15.41 0.52
N GLY A 6 5.12 15.46 0.90
CA GLY A 6 5.90 14.26 1.21
C GLY A 6 5.34 13.44 2.38
N ILE A 7 4.90 14.11 3.45
CA ILE A 7 4.25 13.48 4.60
C ILE A 7 2.93 12.81 4.18
N VAL A 8 2.09 13.50 3.41
CA VAL A 8 0.82 12.95 2.91
C VAL A 8 1.06 11.67 2.08
N PHE A 9 2.07 11.67 1.20
CA PHE A 9 2.43 10.50 0.41
C PHE A 9 2.94 9.33 1.28
N LEU A 10 3.67 9.60 2.35
CA LEU A 10 4.07 8.56 3.31
C LEU A 10 2.89 8.01 4.11
N VAL A 11 1.95 8.85 4.52
CA VAL A 11 0.74 8.41 5.23
C VAL A 11 -0.13 7.54 4.33
N LEU A 12 -0.39 7.95 3.07
CA LEU A 12 -1.13 7.11 2.13
C LEU A 12 -0.40 5.78 1.85
N SER A 13 0.93 5.80 1.77
CA SER A 13 1.71 4.57 1.63
C SER A 13 1.49 3.61 2.80
N ALA A 14 1.54 4.12 4.04
CA ALA A 14 1.25 3.34 5.23
C ALA A 14 -0.18 2.78 5.22
N ILE A 15 -1.16 3.57 4.80
CA ILE A 15 -2.56 3.12 4.66
C ILE A 15 -2.67 1.98 3.64
N CYS A 16 -1.96 2.05 2.51
CA CYS A 16 -1.97 0.97 1.52
C CYS A 16 -1.42 -0.36 2.10
N VAL A 17 -0.38 -0.28 2.93
CA VAL A 17 0.18 -1.45 3.61
C VAL A 17 -0.81 -2.01 4.64
N ILE A 18 -1.42 -1.15 5.45
CA ILE A 18 -2.44 -1.56 6.43
C ILE A 18 -3.64 -2.22 5.72
N ALA A 19 -4.12 -1.63 4.63
CA ALA A 19 -5.20 -2.19 3.83
C ALA A 19 -4.85 -3.58 3.29
N ALA A 20 -3.64 -3.74 2.73
CA ALA A 20 -3.16 -5.04 2.25
C ALA A 20 -3.12 -6.10 3.37
N VAL A 21 -2.68 -5.74 4.58
CA VAL A 21 -2.67 -6.63 5.75
C VAL A 21 -4.09 -7.01 6.16
N LEU A 22 -5.01 -6.05 6.26
CA LEU A 22 -6.41 -6.31 6.59
C LEU A 22 -7.09 -7.20 5.55
N THR A 23 -6.80 -7.00 4.26
CA THR A 23 -7.28 -7.88 3.19
C THR A 23 -6.72 -9.30 3.34
N ALA A 24 -5.44 -9.46 3.68
CA ALA A 24 -4.84 -10.77 3.92
C ALA A 24 -5.47 -11.49 5.14
N ILE A 25 -5.77 -10.77 6.21
CA ILE A 25 -6.45 -11.32 7.39
C ILE A 25 -7.87 -11.78 7.02
N ASN A 26 -8.63 -10.95 6.30
CA ASN A 26 -9.96 -11.32 5.79
C ASN A 26 -9.88 -12.57 4.89
N LEU A 27 -8.83 -12.68 4.10
CA LEU A 27 -8.60 -13.84 3.24
C LEU A 27 -8.33 -15.12 4.04
N GLY A 28 -7.58 -15.03 5.14
CA GLY A 28 -7.35 -16.13 6.08
C GLY A 28 -8.65 -16.62 6.71
N PHE A 29 -9.56 -15.71 7.08
CA PHE A 29 -10.90 -16.11 7.54
C PHE A 29 -11.72 -16.79 6.45
N ILE A 30 -11.62 -16.33 5.20
CA ILE A 30 -12.28 -16.99 4.05
C ILE A 30 -11.71 -18.41 3.80
N MET A 31 -10.40 -18.65 4.01
CA MET A 31 -9.80 -19.99 3.87
C MET A 31 -10.44 -21.02 4.81
N THR A 32 -10.92 -20.58 5.98
CA THR A 32 -11.52 -21.48 6.97
C THR A 32 -12.95 -21.90 6.63
N ARG A 33 -13.59 -21.31 5.62
CA ARG A 33 -14.90 -21.75 5.15
C ARG A 33 -14.75 -22.95 4.21
N PRO A 34 -15.26 -24.14 4.58
CA PRO A 34 -15.45 -25.20 3.61
C PRO A 34 -16.59 -24.74 2.70
N ASP A 35 -16.31 -24.40 1.43
CA ASP A 35 -17.19 -24.61 0.28
C ASP A 35 -16.87 -23.72 -0.93
N SER A 36 -16.96 -24.35 -2.11
CA SER A 36 -17.24 -23.79 -3.44
C SER A 36 -16.12 -23.06 -4.21
N ILE A 37 -16.04 -23.35 -5.52
CA ILE A 37 -15.17 -22.75 -6.55
C ILE A 37 -15.13 -21.20 -6.49
N SER A 38 -16.17 -20.55 -5.97
CA SER A 38 -16.23 -19.10 -5.76
C SER A 38 -15.19 -18.58 -4.75
N VAL A 39 -14.82 -19.39 -3.76
CA VAL A 39 -13.80 -19.06 -2.76
C VAL A 39 -12.43 -18.98 -3.43
N ALA A 40 -12.09 -19.89 -4.36
CA ALA A 40 -10.87 -19.84 -5.16
C ALA A 40 -10.78 -18.56 -6.03
N ASN A 41 -11.89 -18.13 -6.63
CA ASN A 41 -11.92 -16.87 -7.37
C ASN A 41 -11.72 -15.65 -6.46
N ALA A 42 -12.29 -15.68 -5.25
CA ALA A 42 -12.07 -14.65 -4.24
C ALA A 42 -10.59 -14.60 -3.78
N PHE A 43 -9.90 -15.75 -3.70
CA PHE A 43 -8.45 -15.80 -3.43
C PHE A 43 -7.65 -15.04 -4.47
N VAL A 44 -7.88 -15.34 -5.75
CA VAL A 44 -7.16 -14.68 -6.84
C VAL A 44 -7.45 -13.17 -6.84
N GLY A 45 -8.73 -12.79 -6.71
CA GLY A 45 -9.13 -11.38 -6.64
C GLY A 45 -8.49 -10.63 -5.48
N GLN A 46 -8.53 -11.19 -4.27
CA GLN A 46 -7.94 -10.56 -3.09
C GLN A 46 -6.41 -10.52 -3.16
N PHE A 47 -5.77 -11.55 -3.73
CA PHE A 47 -4.33 -11.54 -3.96
C PHE A 47 -3.90 -10.41 -4.90
N VAL A 48 -4.62 -10.21 -6.01
CA VAL A 48 -4.37 -9.09 -6.93
C VAL A 48 -4.54 -7.74 -6.24
N VAL A 49 -5.56 -7.58 -5.40
CA VAL A 49 -5.79 -6.36 -4.61
C VAL A 49 -4.64 -6.11 -3.63
N ILE A 50 -4.18 -7.13 -2.91
CA ILE A 50 -3.05 -7.04 -1.97
C ILE A 50 -1.78 -6.60 -2.71
N VAL A 51 -1.45 -7.26 -3.83
CA VAL A 51 -0.27 -6.92 -4.63
C VAL A 51 -0.37 -5.50 -5.17
N GLY A 52 -1.53 -5.11 -5.71
CA GLY A 52 -1.79 -3.76 -6.21
C GLY A 52 -1.60 -2.70 -5.13
N ALA A 53 -2.16 -2.93 -3.94
CA ALA A 53 -2.01 -2.03 -2.79
C ALA A 53 -0.54 -1.91 -2.34
N LEU A 54 0.21 -3.01 -2.28
CA LEU A 54 1.63 -2.99 -1.92
C LEU A 54 2.49 -2.27 -2.97
N VAL A 55 2.23 -2.48 -4.26
CA VAL A 55 2.93 -1.79 -5.35
C VAL A 55 2.64 -0.29 -5.29
N LEU A 56 1.37 0.09 -5.15
CA LEU A 56 0.96 1.48 -5.01
C LEU A 56 1.59 2.12 -3.77
N GLY A 57 1.54 1.44 -2.63
CA GLY A 57 2.18 1.86 -1.39
C GLY A 57 3.68 2.08 -1.56
N ARG A 58 4.37 1.21 -2.29
CA ARG A 58 5.82 1.34 -2.58
C ARG A 58 6.12 2.55 -3.48
N ILE A 59 5.29 2.82 -4.49
CA ILE A 59 5.43 4.00 -5.35
C ILE A 59 5.24 5.27 -4.52
N LEU A 60 4.19 5.32 -3.70
CA LEU A 60 3.91 6.46 -2.83
C LEU A 60 5.00 6.70 -1.79
N TYR A 61 5.57 5.62 -1.22
CA TYR A 61 6.70 5.71 -0.30
C TYR A 61 7.92 6.35 -0.97
N ARG A 62 8.26 5.90 -2.19
CA ARG A 62 9.41 6.42 -2.95
C ARG A 62 9.21 7.89 -3.31
N ALA A 63 8.01 8.26 -3.74
CA ALA A 63 7.64 9.64 -4.04
C ALA A 63 7.65 10.54 -2.79
N GLY A 64 7.13 10.05 -1.67
CA GLY A 64 7.13 10.75 -0.38
C GLY A 64 8.53 11.01 0.14
N ARG A 65 9.41 9.98 0.12
CA ARG A 65 10.82 10.12 0.49
C ARG A 65 11.59 11.05 -0.41
N GLY A 66 11.35 11.02 -1.72
CA GLY A 66 12.00 11.94 -2.66
C GLY A 66 11.67 13.40 -2.36
N ARG A 67 10.41 13.70 -2.01
CA ARG A 67 9.96 15.05 -1.65
C ARG A 67 10.43 15.52 -0.27
N LEU A 68 10.64 14.60 0.66
CA LEU A 68 11.18 14.89 1.99
C LEU A 68 12.71 15.03 2.00
N GLY A 69 13.42 14.17 1.28
CA GLY A 69 14.88 14.18 1.18
C GLY A 69 15.44 15.22 0.20
N GLY A 70 14.69 15.58 -0.85
CA GLY A 70 15.06 16.65 -1.79
C GLY A 70 14.97 18.06 -1.21
N SER A 71 14.42 18.23 0.00
CA SER A 71 14.33 19.54 0.67
C SER A 71 15.58 19.92 1.49
N THR A 72 16.67 19.13 1.42
CA THR A 72 17.94 19.41 2.14
C THR A 72 19.08 19.81 1.20
N GLY A 73 18.87 19.88 -0.12
CA GLY A 73 19.89 20.24 -1.12
C GLY A 73 19.55 21.47 -1.94
N GLY A 74 19.03 22.53 -1.32
CA GLY A 74 18.58 23.75 -2.00
C GLY A 74 18.88 25.01 -1.20
N SER A 75 20.13 25.16 -0.79
CA SER A 75 20.73 26.42 -0.34
C SER A 75 22.21 26.31 -0.65
N ASP A 76 22.59 26.54 -1.90
CA ASP A 76 23.92 27.04 -2.29
C ASP A 76 23.88 27.44 -3.77
N ASN A 77 23.88 28.77 -3.99
CA ASN A 77 23.98 29.56 -5.23
C ASN A 77 23.05 29.25 -6.41
#